data_AF-A0AAN8IHT2-F1
#
_entry.id   AF-A0AAN8IHT2-F1
#
_cell.length_a   1.000
_cell.length_b   1.000
_cell.length_c   1.000
_cell.angle_alpha   90.00
_cell.angle_beta   90.00
_cell.angle_gamma   90.00
#
_symmetry.space_group_name_H-M   'P 1'
#
loop_
_entity.id
_entity.type
_entity.pdbx_description
1 polymer ?
#
loop_
_entity_poly.entity_id
_entity_poly.type
_entity_poly.pdbx_seq_one_letter_code
_entity_poly.pdbx_strand_id
1 'polypeptide(L)'
;TYTRPVRACERAAERRTTGELAQAQDAALICHPFTRNYELVNAEILDESSTLVIFRKFAPPYYIKDFREDVRKQNLVEQVLSYCPGGHYALHDDYITYTSPDTYDSWKRDYGNRMAIFFLLLQSAHKGGGTVSEAGDVVSWTNVNYTGEMEVDALHGGCPVYEGEKIAATLWIRMKGQDLFRSASNRLNIRELMER
;
A
#
# COMPACT_ATOMS: atom_id res chain seq x y z
N THR A 1 -16.25 0.48 -21.38
CA THR A 1 -15.33 1.30 -22.21
C THR A 1 -13.92 0.95 -21.80
N TYR A 2 -13.12 0.45 -22.74
CA TYR A 2 -11.80 -0.13 -22.52
C TYR A 2 -10.78 0.97 -22.19
N THR A 3 -10.39 1.15 -20.93
CA THR A 3 -9.33 2.08 -20.54
C THR A 3 -7.97 1.44 -20.83
N ARG A 4 -7.27 1.96 -21.84
CA ARG A 4 -5.88 1.60 -22.16
C ARG A 4 -4.98 1.89 -20.94
N PRO A 5 -3.92 1.12 -20.71
CA PRO A 5 -2.93 1.47 -19.69
C PRO A 5 -2.29 2.81 -20.08
N VAL A 6 -2.39 3.78 -19.16
CA VAL A 6 -1.81 5.11 -19.32
C VAL A 6 -0.29 4.96 -19.24
N ARG A 7 0.37 4.90 -20.40
CA ARG A 7 1.81 5.20 -20.49
C ARG A 7 1.96 6.72 -20.45
N ALA A 8 2.04 7.31 -19.26
CA ALA A 8 2.31 8.74 -19.12
C ALA A 8 3.78 8.97 -18.71
N CYS A 9 4.71 8.62 -19.58
CA CYS A 9 5.99 9.31 -19.63
C CYS A 9 6.23 9.62 -21.12
N GLU A 10 6.00 10.88 -21.50
CA GLU A 10 6.28 11.35 -22.86
C GLU A 10 7.78 11.65 -22.98
N ARG A 11 8.35 11.40 -24.17
CA ARG A 11 9.71 11.86 -24.45
C ARG A 11 9.69 13.37 -24.53
N ALA A 12 10.47 14.05 -23.70
CA ALA A 12 10.68 15.49 -23.82
C ALA A 12 11.29 15.78 -25.20
N ALA A 13 10.49 16.28 -26.14
CA ALA A 13 10.99 16.81 -27.39
C ALA A 13 11.44 18.27 -27.12
N GLU A 14 12.73 18.46 -26.84
CA GLU A 14 13.31 19.81 -26.89
C GLU A 14 13.12 20.36 -28.31
N ARG A 15 12.26 21.37 -28.47
CA ARG A 15 12.27 22.20 -29.69
C ARG A 15 13.57 23.02 -29.68
N ARG A 16 14.64 22.48 -30.25
CA ARG A 16 15.77 23.30 -30.70
C ARG A 16 15.53 23.71 -32.14
N THR A 17 15.27 24.99 -32.32
CA THR A 17 15.40 25.67 -33.61
C THR A 17 16.86 25.64 -34.03
N THR A 18 17.21 24.71 -34.92
CA THR A 18 18.18 24.81 -36.05
C THR A 18 18.51 23.40 -36.50
N GLY A 19 18.51 23.19 -37.82
CA GLY A 19 18.58 21.86 -38.42
C GLY A 19 19.95 21.21 -38.24
N GLU A 20 19.99 20.13 -37.47
CA GLU A 20 21.00 19.07 -37.55
C GLU A 20 20.38 17.78 -36.98
N LEU A 21 20.49 16.68 -37.73
CA LEU A 21 20.01 15.36 -37.35
C LEU A 21 20.91 14.80 -36.23
N ALA A 22 20.58 15.11 -34.97
CA ALA A 22 21.24 14.53 -33.81
C ALA A 22 20.66 13.15 -33.45
N GLN A 23 21.55 12.19 -33.23
CA GLN A 23 21.26 10.80 -32.86
C GLN A 23 20.41 10.72 -31.58
N ALA A 24 19.42 9.82 -31.58
CA ALA A 24 18.53 9.57 -30.46
C ALA A 24 19.27 8.85 -29.31
N GLN A 25 20.01 9.59 -28.48
CA GLN A 25 20.54 9.13 -27.20
C GLN A 25 20.09 10.08 -26.09
N ASP A 26 19.56 9.49 -25.02
CA ASP A 26 19.18 10.11 -23.73
C ASP A 26 18.03 11.13 -23.70
N ALA A 27 16.85 10.74 -24.20
CA ALA A 27 15.62 11.42 -23.81
C ALA A 27 15.23 11.03 -22.38
N ALA A 28 15.48 11.91 -21.40
CA ALA A 28 14.97 11.77 -20.04
C ALA A 28 13.44 11.63 -20.06
N LEU A 29 12.92 10.54 -19.49
CA LEU A 29 11.49 10.37 -19.28
C LEU A 29 11.09 11.29 -18.12
N ILE A 30 10.41 12.39 -18.42
CA ILE A 30 9.81 13.26 -17.42
C ILE A 30 8.38 12.75 -17.21
N CYS A 31 8.11 12.21 -16.04
CA CYS A 31 6.76 11.77 -15.68
C CYS A 31 6.11 12.94 -14.92
N HIS A 32 5.08 13.55 -15.50
CA HIS A 32 4.31 14.60 -14.87
C HIS A 32 3.19 13.95 -14.02
N PRO A 33 3.16 14.14 -12.69
CA PRO A 33 2.01 13.72 -11.92
C PRO A 33 0.81 14.61 -12.32
N PHE A 34 -0.19 14.01 -12.98
CA PHE A 34 -1.46 14.69 -13.19
C PHE A 34 -2.26 14.64 -11.91
N THR A 35 -2.25 15.75 -11.20
CA THR A 35 -2.91 15.92 -9.92
C THR A 35 -4.40 16.29 -10.17
N ARG A 36 -5.36 15.45 -9.73
CA ARG A 36 -6.81 15.76 -9.76
C ARG A 36 -7.48 15.36 -8.44
N ASN A 37 -8.33 16.26 -7.91
CA ASN A 37 -9.22 16.04 -6.75
C ASN A 37 -8.50 15.52 -5.49
N TYR A 38 -7.63 16.35 -4.90
CA TYR A 38 -6.95 16.03 -3.66
C TYR A 38 -7.88 16.22 -2.48
N GLU A 39 -7.85 15.26 -1.56
CA GLU A 39 -8.36 15.43 -0.21
C GLU A 39 -7.18 15.50 0.74
N LEU A 40 -7.27 16.37 1.74
CA LEU A 40 -6.28 16.44 2.79
C LEU A 40 -6.40 15.17 3.64
N VAL A 41 -5.31 14.42 3.76
CA VAL A 41 -5.23 13.26 4.65
C VAL A 41 -4.34 13.62 5.83
N ASN A 42 -4.79 13.29 7.04
CA ASN A 42 -3.98 13.46 8.24
C ASN A 42 -3.16 12.19 8.47
N ALA A 43 -1.83 12.30 8.51
CA ALA A 43 -0.93 11.16 8.65
C ALA A 43 -0.04 11.29 9.88
N GLU A 44 0.13 10.19 10.61
CA GLU A 44 1.02 10.07 11.76
C GLU A 44 2.04 8.96 11.47
N ILE A 45 3.34 9.28 11.54
CA ILE A 45 4.41 8.28 11.43
C ILE A 45 4.62 7.69 12.83
N LEU A 46 4.42 6.37 12.96
CA LEU A 46 4.60 5.65 14.22
C LEU A 46 5.98 4.98 14.30
N ASP A 47 6.51 4.52 13.17
CA ASP A 47 7.84 3.93 13.08
C ASP A 47 8.48 4.28 11.73
N GLU A 48 9.72 4.78 11.77
CA GLU A 48 10.48 5.13 10.57
C GLU A 48 11.25 3.93 10.01
N SER A 49 11.52 2.86 10.78
CA SER A 49 12.29 1.70 10.27
C SER A 49 11.44 0.84 9.31
N SER A 50 10.25 0.42 9.75
CA SER A 50 9.30 -0.37 8.97
C SER A 50 8.29 0.48 8.19
N THR A 51 8.47 1.81 8.19
CA THR A 51 7.56 2.80 7.61
C THR A 51 6.11 2.57 8.05
N LEU A 52 5.87 2.49 9.36
CA LEU A 52 4.54 2.35 9.93
C LEU A 52 3.86 3.71 10.04
N VAL A 53 2.78 3.92 9.28
CA VAL A 53 2.03 5.16 9.19
C VAL A 53 0.55 4.91 9.47
N ILE A 54 -0.08 5.80 10.23
CA ILE A 54 -1.54 5.84 10.35
C ILE A 54 -2.08 7.05 9.59
N PHE A 55 -2.96 6.79 8.63
CA PHE A 55 -3.79 7.82 8.01
C PHE A 55 -5.11 7.92 8.78
N ARG A 56 -5.25 9.00 9.55
CA ARG A 56 -6.43 9.26 10.38
C ARG A 56 -7.61 9.71 9.54
N LYS A 57 -8.78 9.16 9.83
CA LYS A 57 -10.06 9.50 9.18
C LYS A 57 -9.98 9.44 7.66
N PHE A 58 -9.20 8.50 7.14
CA PHE A 58 -8.97 8.31 5.71
C PHE A 58 -10.28 8.04 4.96
N ALA A 59 -11.14 7.19 5.54
CA ALA A 59 -12.45 6.90 5.00
C ALA A 59 -13.54 7.46 5.94
N PRO A 60 -14.42 8.37 5.46
CA PRO A 60 -15.50 8.90 6.28
C PRO A 60 -16.56 7.81 6.55
N PRO A 61 -17.39 7.99 7.59
CA PRO A 61 -18.32 6.94 8.05
C PRO A 61 -19.31 6.45 6.99
N TYR A 62 -19.73 7.30 6.05
CA TYR A 62 -20.65 6.90 4.98
C TYR A 62 -19.99 5.93 4.00
N TYR A 63 -18.73 6.16 3.61
CA TYR A 63 -17.98 5.22 2.77
C TYR A 63 -17.76 3.89 3.47
N ILE A 64 -17.45 3.90 4.77
CA ILE A 64 -17.31 2.66 5.56
C ILE A 64 -18.62 1.87 5.57
N LYS A 65 -19.76 2.55 5.75
CA LYS A 65 -21.07 1.91 5.73
C LYS A 65 -21.36 1.28 4.37
N ASP A 66 -21.22 2.05 3.29
CA ASP A 66 -21.54 1.60 1.93
C ASP A 66 -20.61 0.45 1.51
N PHE A 67 -19.30 0.57 1.81
CA PHE A 67 -18.34 -0.49 1.53
C PHE A 67 -18.66 -1.79 2.27
N ARG A 68 -19.08 -1.72 3.54
CA ARG A 68 -19.51 -2.92 4.29
C ARG A 68 -20.76 -3.56 3.68
N GLU A 69 -21.68 -2.77 3.16
CA GLU A 69 -22.84 -3.30 2.43
C GLU A 69 -22.42 -4.01 1.15
N ASP A 70 -21.48 -3.43 0.41
CA ASP A 70 -20.94 -4.03 -0.82
C ASP A 70 -20.18 -5.33 -0.54
N VAL A 71 -19.37 -5.37 0.51
CA VAL A 71 -18.67 -6.59 0.97
C VAL A 71 -19.65 -7.72 1.24
N ARG A 72 -20.77 -7.42 1.92
CA ARG A 72 -21.83 -8.41 2.20
C ARG A 72 -22.52 -8.89 0.92
N LYS A 73 -22.78 -7.97 -0.02
CA LYS A 73 -23.45 -8.31 -1.30
C LYS A 73 -22.55 -9.13 -2.24
N GLN A 74 -21.26 -8.79 -2.28
CA GLN A 74 -20.30 -9.37 -3.21
C GLN A 74 -19.49 -10.54 -2.61
N ASN A 75 -19.65 -10.83 -1.32
CA ASN A 75 -18.95 -11.89 -0.59
C ASN A 75 -17.41 -11.76 -0.70
N LEU A 76 -16.88 -10.56 -0.44
CA LEU A 76 -15.44 -10.23 -0.53
C LEU A 76 -14.64 -10.74 0.68
N VAL A 77 -14.77 -12.04 0.99
CA VAL A 77 -14.24 -12.67 2.21
C VAL A 77 -12.70 -12.80 2.23
N GLU A 78 -12.02 -12.72 1.09
CA GLU A 78 -10.56 -12.84 1.03
C GLU A 78 -9.82 -11.56 1.43
N GLN A 79 -10.45 -10.40 1.24
CA GLN A 79 -9.84 -9.09 1.51
C GLN A 79 -10.43 -8.41 2.74
N VAL A 80 -11.62 -8.82 3.19
CA VAL A 80 -12.26 -8.28 4.38
C VAL A 80 -12.43 -9.37 5.43
N LEU A 81 -11.77 -9.17 6.56
CA LEU A 81 -11.77 -10.11 7.68
C LEU A 81 -12.64 -9.57 8.80
N SER A 82 -13.48 -10.45 9.35
CA SER A 82 -14.25 -10.21 10.57
C SER A 82 -13.75 -11.12 11.69
N TYR A 83 -13.49 -10.52 12.85
CA TYR A 83 -13.05 -11.18 14.07
C TYR A 83 -14.13 -11.02 15.14
N CYS A 84 -14.86 -12.10 15.40
CA CYS A 84 -15.78 -12.25 16.53
C CYS A 84 -15.02 -12.46 17.85
N PRO A 85 -15.69 -12.48 19.02
CA PRO A 85 -15.04 -12.78 20.29
C PRO A 85 -14.23 -14.09 20.24
N GLY A 86 -12.99 -14.05 20.71
CA GLY A 86 -11.98 -15.12 20.59
C GLY A 86 -11.17 -15.10 19.28
N GLY A 87 -11.67 -14.43 18.24
CA GLY A 87 -10.98 -14.25 16.97
C GLY A 87 -9.71 -13.43 17.13
N HIS A 88 -8.63 -13.91 16.51
CA HIS A 88 -7.31 -13.30 16.52
C HIS A 88 -6.56 -13.74 15.26
N TYR A 89 -5.42 -13.11 14.98
CA TYR A 89 -4.50 -13.57 13.96
C TYR A 89 -3.11 -13.71 14.57
N ALA A 90 -2.53 -14.91 14.46
CA ALA A 90 -1.18 -15.18 14.93
C ALA A 90 -0.15 -14.24 14.29
N LEU A 91 0.99 -14.08 14.97
CA LEU A 91 2.10 -13.29 14.42
C LEU A 91 2.57 -13.89 13.09
N HIS A 92 2.66 -13.05 12.06
CA HIS A 92 3.06 -13.43 10.71
C HIS A 92 3.65 -12.24 9.95
N ASP A 93 4.36 -12.57 8.88
CA ASP A 93 4.76 -11.63 7.85
C ASP A 93 3.73 -11.62 6.73
N ASP A 94 3.52 -10.45 6.13
CA ASP A 94 2.63 -10.35 4.99
C ASP A 94 3.34 -10.64 3.67
N TYR A 95 4.67 -10.50 3.60
CA TYR A 95 5.43 -10.98 2.45
C TYR A 95 5.45 -12.51 2.42
N ILE A 96 5.50 -13.08 1.23
CA ILE A 96 5.51 -14.53 1.07
C ILE A 96 6.97 -15.00 1.03
N THR A 97 7.32 -15.92 1.91
CA THR A 97 8.62 -16.57 1.90
C THR A 97 8.63 -17.70 0.87
N TYR A 98 9.62 -17.69 -0.02
CA TYR A 98 9.82 -18.70 -1.05
C TYR A 98 11.20 -19.33 -0.86
N THR A 99 11.29 -20.65 -0.97
CA THR A 99 12.56 -21.37 -0.81
C THR A 99 13.45 -21.26 -2.03
N SER A 100 12.86 -21.15 -3.22
CA SER A 100 13.57 -20.99 -4.50
C SER A 100 12.67 -20.37 -5.58
N PRO A 101 13.23 -19.87 -6.70
CA PRO A 101 12.43 -19.33 -7.81
C PRO A 101 11.38 -20.29 -8.38
N ASP A 102 11.62 -21.60 -8.31
CA ASP A 102 10.68 -22.62 -8.79
C ASP A 102 9.40 -22.70 -7.95
N THR A 103 9.46 -22.23 -6.69
CA THR A 103 8.31 -22.20 -5.77
C THR A 103 7.45 -20.94 -5.89
N TYR A 104 7.82 -20.01 -6.77
CA TYR A 104 7.04 -18.79 -6.96
C TYR A 104 5.61 -19.13 -7.41
N ASP A 105 4.62 -18.46 -6.84
CA ASP A 105 3.27 -18.48 -7.38
C ASP A 105 3.17 -17.57 -8.62
N SER A 106 2.02 -17.58 -9.31
CA SER A 106 1.80 -16.70 -10.48
C SER A 106 1.92 -15.23 -10.10
N TRP A 107 1.36 -14.84 -8.96
CA TRP A 107 1.39 -13.46 -8.48
C TRP A 107 2.81 -12.94 -8.27
N LYS A 108 3.71 -13.75 -7.70
CA LYS A 108 5.10 -13.38 -7.44
C LYS A 108 5.89 -13.23 -8.74
N ARG A 109 5.64 -14.07 -9.74
CA ARG A 109 6.26 -13.94 -11.08
C ARG A 109 5.77 -12.69 -11.81
N ASP A 110 4.47 -12.46 -11.78
CA ASP A 110 3.83 -11.44 -12.59
C ASP A 110 3.94 -10.06 -11.96
N TYR A 111 3.86 -9.96 -10.62
CA TYR A 111 3.74 -8.70 -9.88
C TYR A 111 4.75 -8.54 -8.73
N GLY A 112 5.57 -9.55 -8.43
CA GLY A 112 6.52 -9.48 -7.31
C GLY A 112 5.88 -9.80 -5.95
N ASN A 113 6.68 -9.65 -4.88
CA ASN A 113 6.18 -9.94 -3.52
C ASN A 113 5.27 -8.80 -3.03
N ARG A 114 4.57 -9.02 -1.91
CA ARG A 114 3.79 -8.00 -1.23
C ARG A 114 4.74 -7.03 -0.54
N MET A 115 4.86 -5.82 -1.07
CA MET A 115 5.80 -4.80 -0.60
C MET A 115 5.24 -3.89 0.48
N ALA A 116 3.94 -3.64 0.48
CA ALA A 116 3.29 -2.72 1.41
C ALA A 116 1.83 -3.12 1.61
N ILE A 117 1.29 -2.70 2.74
CA ILE A 117 -0.07 -3.04 3.17
C ILE A 117 -0.84 -1.76 3.43
N PHE A 118 -2.11 -1.76 3.02
CA PHE A 118 -3.10 -0.79 3.46
C PHE A 118 -4.17 -1.55 4.23
N PHE A 119 -4.19 -1.35 5.55
CA PHE A 119 -5.12 -1.97 6.46
C PHE A 119 -6.18 -0.95 6.91
N LEU A 120 -7.34 -0.97 6.27
CA LEU A 120 -8.47 -0.09 6.57
C LEU A 120 -9.33 -0.71 7.68
N LEU A 121 -9.44 -0.03 8.81
CA LEU A 121 -10.33 -0.47 9.89
C LEU A 121 -11.77 -0.04 9.58
N LEU A 122 -12.67 -1.02 9.42
CA LEU A 122 -14.09 -0.78 9.12
C LEU A 122 -14.96 -0.74 10.39
N GLN A 123 -14.55 -1.45 11.42
CA GLN A 123 -15.23 -1.50 12.71
C GLN A 123 -14.25 -1.91 13.80
N SER A 124 -14.17 -1.13 14.87
CA SER A 124 -13.44 -1.48 16.08
C SER A 124 -14.26 -2.47 16.92
N ALA A 125 -13.58 -3.44 17.55
CA ALA A 125 -14.20 -4.24 18.59
C ALA A 125 -14.52 -3.37 19.82
N HIS A 126 -15.52 -3.77 20.62
CA HIS A 126 -15.83 -3.08 21.87
C HIS A 126 -14.71 -3.27 22.91
N LYS A 127 -14.12 -4.47 22.95
CA LYS A 127 -12.98 -4.78 23.83
C LYS A 127 -12.01 -5.75 23.15
N GLY A 128 -10.71 -5.52 23.31
CA GLY A 128 -9.66 -6.31 22.66
C GLY A 128 -9.44 -5.88 21.21
N GLY A 129 -9.00 -6.80 20.34
CA GLY A 129 -8.85 -6.56 18.91
C GLY A 129 -7.61 -5.77 18.49
N GLY A 130 -6.91 -5.15 19.44
CA GLY A 130 -5.60 -4.51 19.29
C GLY A 130 -5.45 -3.66 18.03
N THR A 131 -5.77 -2.37 18.14
CA THR A 131 -5.31 -1.35 17.18
C THR A 131 -5.42 0.03 17.84
N VAL A 132 -4.43 0.91 17.66
CA VAL A 132 -4.45 2.34 18.08
C VAL A 132 -5.28 3.18 17.09
N SER A 133 -6.07 2.52 16.25
CA SER A 133 -6.81 3.10 15.13
C SER A 133 -8.31 2.98 15.35
N GLU A 134 -9.04 3.95 14.81
CA GLU A 134 -10.49 3.99 14.84
C GLU A 134 -11.09 3.58 13.49
N ALA A 135 -12.39 3.27 13.45
CA ALA A 135 -13.05 2.99 12.18
C ALA A 135 -12.90 4.18 11.22
N GLY A 136 -12.45 3.90 9.99
CA GLY A 136 -12.11 4.91 8.99
C GLY A 136 -10.61 5.23 8.91
N ASP A 137 -9.80 4.84 9.89
CA ASP A 137 -8.35 4.97 9.81
C ASP A 137 -7.75 3.86 8.93
N VAL A 138 -6.66 4.20 8.23
CA VAL A 138 -5.80 3.23 7.55
C VAL A 138 -4.48 3.13 8.32
N VAL A 139 -4.09 1.91 8.65
CA VAL A 139 -2.72 1.60 9.09
C VAL A 139 -1.97 1.06 7.89
N SER A 140 -0.79 1.60 7.59
CA SER A 140 0.05 1.17 6.48
C SER A 140 1.47 0.95 6.93
N TRP A 141 2.09 -0.11 6.43
CA TRP A 141 3.51 -0.42 6.64
C TRP A 141 4.11 -1.06 5.40
N THR A 142 5.45 -1.10 5.36
CA THR A 142 6.20 -1.75 4.29
C THR A 142 6.78 -3.08 4.76
N ASN A 143 6.65 -4.11 3.93
CA ASN A 143 7.30 -5.41 4.11
C ASN A 143 8.71 -5.45 3.53
N VAL A 144 9.21 -4.34 3.02
CA VAL A 144 10.54 -4.24 2.43
C VAL A 144 11.21 -2.97 2.90
N ASN A 145 12.51 -3.06 3.14
CA ASN A 145 13.31 -1.94 3.54
C ASN A 145 13.77 -1.12 2.31
N TYR A 146 14.60 -0.12 2.55
CA TYR A 146 15.12 0.76 1.51
C TYR A 146 16.08 0.09 0.51
N THR A 147 16.68 -1.05 0.85
CA THR A 147 17.52 -1.82 -0.08
C THR A 147 16.67 -2.74 -0.96
N GLY A 148 15.37 -2.88 -0.64
CA GLY A 148 14.43 -3.80 -1.30
C GLY A 148 14.46 -5.22 -0.72
N GLU A 149 15.18 -5.43 0.38
CA GLU A 149 15.15 -6.67 1.16
C GLU A 149 13.89 -6.71 2.03
N MET A 150 13.44 -7.92 2.41
CA MET A 150 12.24 -8.07 3.24
C MET A 150 12.50 -7.52 4.64
N GLU A 151 11.55 -6.73 5.14
CA GLU A 151 11.62 -6.08 6.45
C GLU A 151 11.20 -7.05 7.55
N VAL A 152 12.12 -7.39 8.46
CA VAL A 152 11.87 -8.32 9.57
C VAL A 152 11.08 -7.66 10.70
N ASP A 153 11.16 -6.34 10.81
CA ASP A 153 10.41 -5.57 11.80
C ASP A 153 8.93 -5.38 11.39
N ALA A 154 8.52 -5.93 10.24
CA ALA A 154 7.13 -5.93 9.76
C ALA A 154 6.27 -7.09 10.33
N LEU A 155 6.83 -7.91 11.22
CA LEU A 155 6.11 -8.99 11.91
C LEU A 155 4.94 -8.42 12.70
N HIS A 156 3.73 -8.86 12.41
CA HIS A 156 2.52 -8.32 13.01
C HIS A 156 1.45 -9.40 13.22
N GLY A 157 0.41 -9.06 13.97
CA GLY A 157 -0.72 -9.95 14.22
C GLY A 157 -1.95 -9.19 14.69
N GLY A 158 -3.05 -9.91 14.86
CA GLY A 158 -4.30 -9.36 15.38
C GLY A 158 -4.53 -9.82 16.81
N CYS A 159 -4.53 -8.89 17.77
CA CYS A 159 -4.85 -9.24 19.16
C CYS A 159 -6.27 -9.82 19.29
N PRO A 160 -6.51 -10.73 20.25
CA PRO A 160 -7.83 -11.31 20.47
C PRO A 160 -8.93 -10.27 20.70
N VAL A 161 -10.05 -10.43 20.01
CA VAL A 161 -11.29 -9.72 20.32
C VAL A 161 -11.93 -10.36 21.55
N TYR A 162 -12.25 -9.56 22.55
CA TYR A 162 -12.92 -10.03 23.77
C TYR A 162 -14.42 -9.72 23.75
N GLU A 163 -14.82 -8.59 23.16
CA GLU A 163 -16.22 -8.17 23.09
C GLU A 163 -16.49 -7.39 21.80
N GLY A 164 -17.66 -7.64 21.19
CA GLY A 164 -18.03 -7.06 19.90
C GLY A 164 -17.36 -7.77 18.72
N GLU A 165 -17.13 -7.04 17.64
CA GLU A 165 -16.58 -7.57 16.39
C GLU A 165 -15.62 -6.54 15.77
N LYS A 166 -14.42 -6.98 15.41
CA LYS A 166 -13.47 -6.18 14.62
C LYS A 166 -13.61 -6.55 13.15
N ILE A 167 -13.76 -5.56 12.27
CA ILE A 167 -13.79 -5.78 10.82
C ILE A 167 -12.75 -4.89 10.18
N ALA A 168 -11.92 -5.47 9.31
CA ALA A 168 -10.92 -4.72 8.56
C ALA A 168 -10.79 -5.22 7.12
N ALA A 169 -10.44 -4.31 6.23
CA ALA A 169 -10.11 -4.60 4.84
C ALA A 169 -8.61 -4.44 4.62
N THR A 170 -8.01 -5.39 3.92
CA THR A 170 -6.58 -5.41 3.65
C THR A 170 -6.33 -5.34 2.15
N LEU A 171 -5.50 -4.37 1.74
CA LEU A 171 -4.97 -4.27 0.39
C LEU A 171 -3.47 -4.52 0.42
N TRP A 172 -3.03 -5.57 -0.27
CA TRP A 172 -1.61 -5.85 -0.48
C TRP A 172 -1.11 -5.22 -1.78
N ILE A 173 -0.12 -4.35 -1.67
CA ILE A 173 0.56 -3.72 -2.80
C ILE A 173 1.73 -4.61 -3.22
N ARG A 174 1.85 -4.88 -4.52
CA ARG A 174 2.88 -5.76 -5.09
C ARG A 174 4.05 -4.95 -5.67
N MET A 175 5.26 -5.50 -5.57
CA MET A 175 6.53 -4.79 -5.80
C MET A 175 6.82 -4.36 -7.25
N LYS A 176 6.45 -5.19 -8.22
CA LYS A 176 6.90 -5.00 -9.61
C LYS A 176 6.26 -3.75 -10.22
N GLY A 177 7.09 -2.90 -10.81
CA GLY A 177 6.65 -1.64 -11.43
C GLY A 177 6.38 -0.51 -10.43
N GLN A 178 6.77 -0.67 -9.17
CA GLN A 178 6.74 0.39 -8.16
C GLN A 178 8.16 0.96 -8.01
N ASP A 179 8.32 2.25 -8.33
CA ASP A 179 9.60 2.96 -8.20
C ASP A 179 9.81 3.56 -6.79
N LEU A 180 8.88 3.30 -5.85
CA LEU A 180 8.84 3.88 -4.50
C LEU A 180 10.13 3.67 -3.69
N PHE A 181 10.89 2.61 -3.99
CA PHE A 181 12.16 2.26 -3.33
C PHE A 181 13.41 2.67 -4.11
N ARG A 182 13.28 3.31 -5.29
CA ARG A 182 14.43 3.83 -6.05
C ARG A 182 14.85 5.21 -5.52
N SER A 183 15.04 5.31 -4.21
CA SER A 183 15.61 6.51 -3.61
C SER A 183 17.12 6.51 -3.83
N ALA A 184 17.66 7.62 -4.36
CA ALA A 184 19.09 7.80 -4.60
C ALA A 184 19.93 7.85 -3.30
N SER A 185 19.28 8.02 -2.14
CA SER A 185 19.94 8.25 -0.84
C SER A 185 20.19 6.98 -0.02
N ASN A 186 19.97 5.78 -0.57
CA ASN A 186 20.09 4.49 0.14
C ASN A 186 19.34 4.49 1.49
N ARG A 187 18.21 5.22 1.57
CA ARG A 187 17.24 5.18 2.67
C ARG A 187 15.85 5.51 2.11
N LEU A 188 14.83 4.83 2.61
CA LEU A 188 13.44 5.21 2.36
C LEU A 188 13.16 6.35 3.34
N ASN A 189 13.13 7.57 2.82
CA ASN A 189 12.79 8.72 3.63
C ASN A 189 11.36 9.15 3.26
N ILE A 190 10.39 8.72 4.06
CA ILE A 190 8.99 9.06 3.79
C ILE A 190 8.73 10.57 3.89
N ARG A 191 9.50 11.32 4.69
CA ARG A 191 9.39 12.78 4.73
C ARG A 191 9.81 13.40 3.40
N GLU A 192 10.93 12.94 2.82
CA GLU A 192 11.36 13.39 1.48
C GLU A 192 10.37 13.01 0.37
N LEU A 193 9.63 11.91 0.51
CA LEU A 193 8.57 11.55 -0.43
C LEU A 193 7.32 12.41 -0.28
N MET A 194 6.99 12.83 0.95
CA MET A 194 5.82 13.65 1.25
C MET A 194 6.06 15.16 1.00
N GLU A 195 7.31 15.61 0.97
CA GLU A 195 7.71 17.01 0.78
C GLU A 195 8.03 17.41 -0.67
N ARG A 196 8.00 16.46 -1.62
CA ARG A 196 8.18 16.69 -3.07
C ARG A 196 6.86 16.90 -3.80
#